data_AF-A0A529T8U8-F1
#
_entry.id   AF-A0A529T8U8-F1
#
_cell.length_a   1.000
_cell.length_b   1.000
_cell.length_c   1.000
_cell.angle_alpha   90.00
_cell.angle_beta   90.00
_cell.angle_gamma   90.00
#
_symmetry.space_group_name_H-M   'P 1'
#
loop_
_entity.id
_entity.type
_entity.pdbx_description
1 polymer ?
#
loop_
_entity_poly.entity_id
_entity_poly.type
_entity_poly.pdbx_seq_one_letter_code
_entity_poly.pdbx_strand_id
1 'polypeptide(L)'
;SQAHHMVMALRMQAAVDAFYDWQGGLVWLSMREDDPEADLLRGLIRKHGGGHATLVRAAAPHRAALPVFEPQPPHLAALSARLKAEFDPKQILNPGRMA
;
A
#
# COMPACT_ATOMS: atom_id res chain seq x y z
N SER A 1 -1.99 17.69 -1.06
CA SER A 1 -1.19 16.46 -0.98
C SER A 1 0.30 16.81 -1.07
N GLN A 2 1.18 16.20 -0.26
CA GLN A 2 2.65 16.32 -0.40
C GLN A 2 3.27 15.18 -1.22
N ALA A 3 2.46 14.50 -2.04
CA ALA A 3 2.91 13.33 -2.79
C ALA A 3 4.09 13.60 -3.73
N HIS A 4 4.18 14.78 -4.36
CA HIS A 4 5.31 15.10 -5.24
C HIS A 4 6.65 15.16 -4.48
N HIS A 5 6.68 15.70 -3.27
CA HIS A 5 7.87 15.67 -2.40
C HIS A 5 8.22 14.23 -2.00
N MET A 6 7.22 13.41 -1.67
CA MET A 6 7.42 11.99 -1.36
C MET A 6 8.03 11.23 -2.54
N VAL A 7 7.50 11.40 -3.75
CA VAL A 7 8.02 10.75 -4.97
C VAL A 7 9.42 11.23 -5.31
N MET A 8 9.72 12.52 -5.15
CA MET A 8 11.09 13.02 -5.30
C MET A 8 12.04 12.34 -4.33
N ALA A 9 11.67 12.18 -3.06
CA ALA A 9 12.50 11.49 -2.06
C ALA A 9 12.68 9.99 -2.37
N LEU A 10 11.64 9.33 -2.91
CA LEU A 10 11.71 7.93 -3.34
C LEU A 10 12.68 7.76 -4.52
N ARG A 11 12.63 8.66 -5.51
CA ARG A 11 13.52 8.63 -6.69
C ARG A 11 15.00 8.80 -6.37
N MET A 12 15.33 9.32 -5.19
CA MET A 12 16.73 9.40 -4.72
C MET A 12 17.27 8.05 -4.21
N GLN A 13 16.39 7.07 -3.99
CA GLN A 13 16.73 5.80 -3.33
C GLN A 13 16.35 4.58 -4.18
N ALA A 14 15.32 4.69 -5.02
CA ALA A 14 14.83 3.60 -5.86
C ALA A 14 14.48 4.07 -7.27
N ALA A 15 14.68 3.19 -8.25
CA ALA A 15 14.26 3.43 -9.62
C ALA A 15 12.74 3.26 -9.74
N VAL A 16 12.03 4.34 -10.01
CA VAL A 16 10.56 4.35 -10.02
C VAL A 16 10.00 5.29 -11.09
N ASP A 17 9.04 4.78 -11.85
CA ASP A 17 8.18 5.57 -12.73
C ASP A 17 6.93 5.97 -11.95
N ALA A 18 6.50 7.23 -12.10
CA ALA A 18 5.39 7.79 -11.35
C ALA A 18 4.41 8.52 -12.28
N PHE A 19 3.12 8.26 -12.11
CA PHE A 19 2.04 8.96 -12.77
C PHE A 19 1.08 9.55 -11.73
N TYR A 20 0.81 10.85 -11.85
CA TYR A 20 -0.03 11.58 -10.89
C TYR A 20 -1.45 11.69 -11.45
N ASP A 21 -2.42 11.41 -10.59
CA ASP A 21 -3.85 11.56 -10.87
C ASP A 21 -4.51 12.37 -9.75
N TRP A 22 -5.76 12.80 -9.95
CA TRP A 22 -6.57 13.59 -9.02
C TRP A 22 -5.80 14.78 -8.44
N GLN A 23 -5.09 15.51 -9.33
CA GLN A 23 -4.22 16.64 -8.97
C GLN A 23 -3.18 16.28 -7.87
N GLY A 24 -2.66 15.05 -7.90
CA GLY A 24 -1.68 14.54 -6.93
C GLY A 24 -2.30 13.95 -5.66
N GLY A 25 -3.62 13.76 -5.62
CA GLY A 25 -4.31 12.98 -4.59
C GLY A 25 -4.07 11.47 -4.72
N LEU A 26 -3.76 11.01 -5.93
CA LEU A 26 -3.38 9.63 -6.23
C LEU A 26 -2.07 9.62 -7.02
N VAL A 27 -1.18 8.69 -6.68
CA VAL A 27 0.06 8.45 -7.44
C VAL A 27 0.13 6.96 -7.77
N TRP A 28 0.24 6.67 -9.06
CA TRP A 28 0.57 5.33 -9.56
C TRP A 28 2.08 5.20 -9.64
N LEU A 29 2.62 4.19 -8.96
CA LEU A 29 4.05 3.91 -8.92
C LEU A 29 4.33 2.57 -9.60
N SER A 30 5.29 2.57 -10.52
CA SER A 30 5.86 1.35 -11.07
C SER A 30 7.30 1.23 -10.58
N MET A 31 7.50 0.35 -9.61
CA MET A 31 8.83 0.03 -9.07
C MET A 31 9.59 -0.81 -10.10
N ARG A 32 10.88 -0.54 -10.27
CA ARG A 32 11.76 -1.29 -11.19
C ARG A 32 12.52 -2.37 -10.42
N GLU A 33 13.24 -3.23 -11.17
CA GLU A 33 14.07 -4.31 -10.60
C GLU A 33 13.28 -5.41 -9.86
N ASP A 34 11.96 -5.47 -10.07
CA ASP A 34 11.02 -6.42 -9.44
C ASP A 34 10.95 -6.35 -7.91
N ASP A 35 11.51 -5.30 -7.28
CA ASP A 35 11.34 -5.06 -5.84
C ASP A 35 10.27 -3.99 -5.56
N PRO A 36 9.19 -4.32 -4.83
CA PRO A 36 8.17 -3.35 -4.45
C PRO A 36 8.62 -2.29 -3.41
N GLU A 37 9.73 -2.49 -2.70
CA GLU A 37 10.28 -1.54 -1.72
C GLU A 37 9.24 -1.03 -0.71
N ALA A 38 8.37 -1.94 -0.25
CA ALA A 38 7.12 -1.59 0.44
C ALA A 38 7.36 -0.80 1.74
N ASP A 39 8.36 -1.18 2.53
CA ASP A 39 8.64 -0.51 3.81
C ASP A 39 9.26 0.88 3.61
N LEU A 40 10.15 1.03 2.62
CA LEU A 40 10.68 2.33 2.22
C LEU A 40 9.55 3.26 1.77
N LEU A 41 8.70 2.81 0.85
CA LEU A 41 7.59 3.59 0.33
C LEU A 41 6.63 4.01 1.46
N ARG A 42 6.22 3.08 2.32
CA ARG A 42 5.31 3.36 3.42
C ARG A 42 5.94 4.30 4.47
N GLY A 43 7.23 4.16 4.74
CA GLY A 43 7.98 5.09 5.58
C GLY A 43 7.96 6.52 5.03
N LEU A 44 8.18 6.69 3.72
CA LEU A 44 8.12 7.98 3.06
C LEU A 44 6.70 8.57 3.06
N ILE A 45 5.66 7.76 2.81
CA ILE A 45 4.27 8.20 2.91
C ILE A 45 3.97 8.78 4.30
N ARG A 46 4.37 8.09 5.38
CA ARG A 46 4.20 8.58 6.76
C ARG A 46 4.94 9.90 6.99
N LYS A 47 6.17 10.02 6.50
CA LYS A 47 6.99 11.23 6.63
C LYS A 47 6.38 12.43 5.89
N HIS A 48 5.71 12.20 4.77
CA HIS A 48 5.23 13.24 3.86
C HIS A 48 3.70 13.43 3.90
N GLY A 49 3.14 13.54 5.11
CA GLY A 49 1.74 13.92 5.32
C GLY A 49 0.73 12.76 5.30
N GLY A 50 1.20 11.52 5.22
CA GLY A 50 0.36 10.32 5.31
C GLY A 50 -0.27 9.89 3.98
N GLY A 51 -1.12 8.87 4.05
CA GLY A 51 -1.74 8.22 2.90
C GLY A 51 -1.72 6.69 3.03
N HIS A 52 -2.13 6.01 1.97
CA HIS A 52 -2.17 4.55 1.91
C HIS A 52 -1.49 4.04 0.64
N ALA A 53 -0.62 3.04 0.77
CA ALA A 53 -0.08 2.30 -0.36
C ALA A 53 -0.92 1.03 -0.59
N THR A 54 -1.32 0.79 -1.84
CA THR A 54 -1.98 -0.46 -2.26
C THR A 54 -1.15 -1.16 -3.32
N LEU A 55 -0.81 -2.42 -3.09
CA LEU A 55 -0.12 -3.25 -4.08
C LEU A 55 -1.11 -3.70 -5.15
N VAL A 56 -0.97 -3.14 -6.35
CA VAL A 56 -1.86 -3.43 -7.48
C VAL A 56 -1.35 -4.63 -8.29
N ARG A 57 -0.06 -4.67 -8.59
CA ARG A 57 0.58 -5.70 -9.41
C ARG A 57 2.02 -5.93 -8.94
N ALA A 58 2.39 -7.21 -8.81
CA ALA A 58 3.76 -7.67 -8.58
C ALA A 58 3.85 -9.16 -8.97
N ALA A 59 5.08 -9.70 -9.02
CA ALA A 59 5.29 -11.13 -9.17
C ALA A 59 4.64 -11.93 -8.03
N ALA A 60 4.35 -13.21 -8.28
CA ALA A 60 3.64 -14.07 -7.33
C ALA A 60 4.31 -14.15 -5.93
N PRO A 61 5.65 -14.25 -5.81
CA PRO A 61 6.31 -14.28 -4.50
C PRO A 61 6.05 -13.00 -3.69
N HIS A 62 6.15 -11.83 -4.33
CA HIS A 62 5.88 -10.55 -3.67
C HIS A 62 4.42 -10.43 -3.24
N ARG A 63 3.46 -10.85 -4.07
CA ARG A 63 2.04 -10.82 -3.69
C ARG A 63 1.70 -11.76 -2.53
N ALA A 64 2.44 -12.86 -2.37
CA ALA A 64 2.24 -13.80 -1.28
C ALA A 64 2.88 -13.30 0.03
N ALA A 65 4.00 -12.58 -0.05
CA ALA A 65 4.77 -12.12 1.10
C ALA A 65 4.36 -10.74 1.62
N LEU A 66 3.89 -9.83 0.75
CA LEU A 66 3.63 -8.45 1.12
C LEU A 66 2.14 -8.19 1.37
N PRO A 67 1.79 -7.45 2.45
CA PRO A 67 0.43 -6.97 2.65
C PRO A 67 0.00 -6.09 1.46
N VAL A 68 -1.17 -6.39 0.91
CA VAL A 68 -1.73 -5.68 -0.24
C VAL A 68 -2.13 -4.25 0.11
N PHE A 69 -2.70 -4.02 1.29
CA PHE A 69 -3.15 -2.72 1.74
C PHE A 69 -2.17 -2.09 2.73
N GLU A 70 -2.29 -0.79 2.96
CA GLU A 70 -1.58 -0.13 4.06
C GLU A 70 -2.05 -0.73 5.40
N PRO A 71 -1.12 -1.11 6.29
CA PRO A 71 -1.46 -1.55 7.63
C PRO A 71 -2.34 -0.53 8.36
N GLN A 72 -3.45 -0.99 8.92
CA GLN A 72 -4.33 -0.14 9.71
C GLN A 72 -3.78 0.03 11.14
N PRO A 73 -4.08 1.17 11.80
CA PRO A 73 -3.92 1.31 13.23
C PRO A 73 -4.60 0.14 13.98
N PRO A 74 -4.04 -0.33 15.11
CA PRO A 74 -4.52 -1.55 15.78
C PRO A 74 -6.03 -1.56 16.10
N HIS A 75 -6.59 -0.41 16.50
CA HIS A 75 -8.01 -0.29 16.83
C HIS A 75 -8.93 -0.40 15.61
N LEU A 76 -8.50 0.13 14.45
CA LEU A 76 -9.26 -0.01 13.20
C LEU A 76 -9.15 -1.44 12.66
N ALA A 77 -7.97 -2.05 12.74
CA ALA A 77 -7.77 -3.45 12.38
C ALA A 77 -8.68 -4.38 13.19
N ALA A 78 -8.78 -4.16 14.51
CA ALA A 78 -9.66 -4.93 15.39
C ALA A 78 -11.15 -4.71 15.09
N LEU A 79 -11.54 -3.52 14.63
CA LEU A 79 -12.90 -3.27 14.17
C LEU A 79 -13.19 -3.97 12.84
N SER A 80 -12.28 -3.87 11.85
CA SER A 80 -12.39 -4.55 10.55
C SER A 80 -12.57 -6.06 10.75
N ALA A 81 -11.73 -6.67 11.60
CA ALA A 81 -11.78 -8.10 11.87
C ALA A 81 -13.13 -8.58 12.44
N ARG A 82 -13.72 -7.80 13.35
CA ARG A 82 -15.05 -8.09 13.89
C ARG A 82 -16.13 -7.97 12.81
N LEU A 83 -16.07 -6.94 11.98
CA LEU A 83 -17.01 -6.78 10.87
C LEU A 83 -16.87 -7.94 9.86
N LYS A 84 -15.65 -8.32 9.49
CA LYS A 84 -15.40 -9.45 8.59
C LYS A 84 -15.94 -10.77 9.15
N ALA A 85 -15.82 -11.00 10.45
CA ALA A 85 -16.37 -12.19 11.09
C ALA A 85 -17.91 -12.25 11.00
N GLU A 86 -18.59 -11.12 11.13
CA GLU A 86 -20.06 -11.04 10.99
C GLU A 86 -20.52 -11.18 9.53
N PHE A 87 -19.84 -10.52 8.59
CA PHE A 87 -20.27 -10.46 7.18
C PHE A 87 -19.73 -11.62 6.32
N ASP A 88 -18.63 -12.25 6.70
CA ASP A 88 -18.03 -13.38 5.99
C ASP A 88 -17.48 -14.43 6.98
N PRO A 89 -18.37 -15.09 7.74
CA PRO A 89 -17.99 -16.09 8.74
C PRO A 89 -17.27 -17.30 8.14
N LYS A 90 -17.43 -17.54 6.84
CA LYS A 90 -16.78 -18.64 6.12
C LYS A 90 -15.48 -18.25 5.42
N GLN A 91 -15.05 -16.98 5.54
CA GLN A 91 -13.82 -16.45 4.95
C GLN A 91 -13.69 -16.67 3.44
N ILE A 92 -14.81 -16.55 2.71
CA ILE A 92 -14.87 -16.74 1.25
C ILE A 92 -14.39 -15.49 0.50
N LEU A 93 -14.66 -14.30 1.04
CA LEU A 93 -14.36 -13.03 0.42
C LEU A 93 -12.92 -12.60 0.74
N ASN A 94 -12.11 -12.41 -0.31
CA ASN A 94 -10.73 -11.91 -0.24
C ASN A 94 -9.82 -12.66 0.77
N PRO A 95 -9.73 -14.00 0.69
CA PRO A 95 -8.98 -14.80 1.65
C PRO A 95 -7.52 -14.36 1.71
N GLY A 96 -7.02 -14.13 2.92
CA GLY A 96 -5.64 -13.72 3.20
C GLY A 96 -5.30 -12.28 2.78
N ARG A 97 -6.26 -11.47 2.30
CA ARG A 97 -6.02 -10.08 1.87
C ARG A 97 -6.66 -9.04 2.76
N MET A 98 -7.78 -9.36 3.38
CA MET A 98 -8.52 -8.47 4.30
C MET A 98 -8.79 -9.20 5.60
N ALA A 99 -8.66 -8.47 6.71
CA ALA A 99 -8.96 -8.94 8.05
C ALA A 99 -10.40 -8.60 8.45
#